data_AF-A0A7J3I5K7-F1
#
_entry.id   AF-A0A7J3I5K7-F1
#
_cell.length_a   1.000
_cell.length_b   1.000
_cell.length_c   1.000
_cell.angle_alpha   90.00
_cell.angle_beta   90.00
_cell.angle_gamma   90.00
#
_symmetry.space_group_name_H-M   'P 1'
#
loop_
_entity.id
_entity.type
_entity.pdbx_description
1 polymer ?
#
loop_
_entity_poly.entity_id
_entity_poly.type
_entity_poly.pdbx_seq_one_letter_code
_entity_poly.pdbx_strand_id
1 'polypeptide(L)' 'MAYEPTGIPVIILREGTSRSTGKDALRANMMAAMTIAEMIKTTYGPKGMDKMLVDALGDVTITNDGAT' A
#
# COMPACT_ATOMS: atom_id res chain seq x y z
N MET A 1 17.21 13.09 -41.16
CA MET A 1 15.95 13.80 -40.87
C MET A 1 15.10 12.87 -40.01
N ALA A 2 15.13 13.04 -38.69
CA ALA A 2 14.36 12.20 -37.78
C ALA A 2 12.91 12.71 -37.75
N TYR A 3 11.95 11.80 -37.95
CA TYR A 3 10.53 12.09 -37.86
C TYR A 3 10.18 12.26 -36.36
N GLU A 4 9.97 13.51 -35.93
CA GLU A 4 9.36 13.75 -34.63
C GLU A 4 7.84 13.61 -34.77
N PRO A 5 7.20 12.70 -34.02
CA PRO A 5 5.76 12.55 -34.08
C PRO A 5 5.10 13.78 -33.43
N THR A 6 4.52 14.64 -34.25
CA THR A 6 3.74 15.84 -33.87
C THR A 6 2.34 15.48 -33.34
N GLY A 7 2.23 14.41 -32.58
CA GLY A 7 0.97 13.93 -32.00
C GLY A 7 0.87 14.22 -30.51
N ILE A 8 -0.29 14.69 -30.06
CA ILE A 8 -0.61 14.74 -28.62
C ILE A 8 -0.49 13.30 -28.10
N PRO A 9 0.34 13.02 -27.07
CA PRO A 9 0.50 11.67 -26.57
C PRO A 9 -0.83 11.15 -26.01
N VAL A 10 -1.36 10.11 -26.64
CA VAL A 10 -2.57 9.40 -26.18
C VAL A 10 -2.13 8.19 -25.35
N ILE A 11 -2.57 8.15 -24.10
CA ILE A 11 -2.33 7.01 -23.19
C ILE A 11 -3.46 6.00 -23.38
N ILE A 12 -3.14 4.83 -23.94
CA ILE A 12 -4.11 3.73 -24.08
C ILE A 12 -4.03 2.86 -22.82
N LEU A 13 -5.14 2.81 -22.07
CA LEU A 13 -5.30 1.93 -20.91
C LEU A 13 -6.26 0.80 -21.27
N ARG A 14 -6.15 -0.34 -20.58
CA ARG A 14 -7.14 -1.43 -20.71
C ARG A 14 -8.51 -0.92 -20.25
N GLU A 15 -9.56 -1.41 -20.90
CA GLU A 15 -10.93 -1.11 -20.48
C GLU A 15 -11.15 -1.53 -19.02
N GLY A 16 -11.81 -0.68 -18.23
CA GLY A 16 -11.97 -0.87 -16.78
C GLY A 16 -10.80 -0.38 -15.91
N THR A 17 -9.74 0.19 -16.49
CA THR A 17 -8.64 0.77 -15.68
C THR A 17 -9.14 2.02 -14.93
N SER A 18 -9.19 1.94 -13.60
CA SER A 18 -9.34 3.12 -12.74
C SER A 18 -7.96 3.67 -12.38
N ARG A 19 -7.83 4.99 -12.39
CA ARG A 19 -6.58 5.66 -12.02
C ARG A 19 -6.89 6.83 -11.10
N SER A 20 -6.39 6.76 -9.88
CA SER A 20 -6.30 7.93 -9.00
C SER A 20 -5.00 8.67 -9.31
N THR A 21 -5.05 10.01 -9.35
CA THR A 21 -3.87 10.85 -9.56
C THR A 21 -3.87 12.05 -8.64
N GLY A 22 -2.72 12.72 -8.54
CA GLY A 22 -2.59 13.98 -7.81
C GLY A 22 -2.87 13.83 -6.31
N LYS A 23 -3.57 14.84 -5.75
CA LYS A 23 -3.77 14.96 -4.30
C LYS A 23 -4.58 13.81 -3.70
N ASP A 24 -5.50 13.23 -4.45
CA ASP A 24 -6.37 12.17 -3.93
C ASP A 24 -5.64 10.85 -3.82
N ALA A 25 -4.79 10.52 -4.81
CA ALA A 25 -3.87 9.39 -4.70
C ALA A 25 -2.90 9.57 -3.52
N LEU A 26 -2.35 10.78 -3.32
CA LEU A 26 -1.46 11.08 -2.21
C LEU A 26 -2.16 10.87 -0.84
N ARG A 27 -3.39 11.37 -0.68
CA ARG A 27 -4.17 11.19 0.55
C ARG A 27 -4.47 9.72 0.82
N ALA A 28 -4.87 8.97 -0.20
CA ALA A 28 -5.12 7.53 -0.06
C ALA A 28 -3.86 6.79 0.42
N ASN A 29 -2.70 7.10 -0.16
CA ASN A 29 -1.43 6.49 0.24
C ASN A 29 -1.03 6.84 1.68
N MET A 30 -1.21 8.10 2.09
CA MET A 30 -0.93 8.51 3.48
C MET A 30 -1.85 7.80 4.47
N MET A 31 -3.15 7.71 4.16
CA MET A 31 -4.10 6.99 5.01
C MET A 31 -3.76 5.51 5.16
N ALA A 32 -3.36 4.86 4.06
CA ALA A 32 -2.91 3.47 4.10
C ALA A 32 -1.68 3.31 5.00
N ALA A 33 -0.67 4.18 4.84
CA ALA A 33 0.55 4.15 5.66
C ALA A 33 0.25 4.41 7.14
N MET A 34 -0.60 5.39 7.46
CA MET A 34 -1.01 5.69 8.84
C MET A 34 -1.76 4.52 9.49
N THR A 35 -2.61 3.84 8.72
CA THR A 35 -3.35 2.67 9.20
C THR A 35 -2.39 1.55 9.59
N ILE A 36 -1.42 1.24 8.72
CA ILE A 36 -0.39 0.24 9.00
C ILE A 36 0.44 0.66 10.22
N ALA A 37 0.84 1.93 10.30
CA ALA A 37 1.62 2.45 11.42
C ALA A 37 0.89 2.27 12.76
N GLU A 38 -0.40 2.61 12.84
CA GLU A 38 -1.18 2.44 14.08
C GLU A 38 -1.37 0.96 14.43
N MET A 39 -1.46 0.05 13.45
CA MET A 39 -1.52 -1.39 13.72
C MET A 39 -0.25 -1.92 14.40
N ILE A 40 0.93 -1.47 13.97
CA ILE A 40 2.22 -1.93 14.51
C ILE A 40 2.71 -1.12 15.72
N LYS A 41 2.23 0.10 15.95
CA LYS A 41 2.73 1.01 17.00
C LYS A 41 2.82 0.37 18.40
N THR A 42 1.93 -0.55 18.73
CA THR A 42 1.92 -1.21 20.05
C THR A 42 2.97 -2.32 20.18
N THR A 43 3.66 -2.70 19.11
CA THR A 43 4.72 -3.73 19.12
C THR A 43 6.06 -3.16 19.58
N TYR A 44 6.20 -1.83 19.61
CA TYR A 44 7.47 -1.17 19.86
C TYR A 44 7.86 -1.10 21.35
N GLY A 45 9.09 -1.49 21.64
CA GLY A 45 9.72 -1.37 22.96
C GLY A 45 9.68 -2.66 23.80
N PRO A 46 10.32 -2.65 24.98
CA PRO A 46 10.45 -3.85 25.84
C PRO A 46 9.12 -4.33 26.45
N LYS A 47 8.05 -3.52 26.32
CA LYS A 47 6.66 -3.88 26.69
C LYS A 47 5.74 -3.91 25.46
N GLY A 48 6.31 -4.08 24.27
CA GLY A 48 5.56 -4.26 23.04
C GLY A 48 4.64 -5.48 23.12
N MET A 49 3.45 -5.37 22.53
CA MET A 49 2.46 -6.43 22.48
C MET A 49 2.61 -7.24 21.20
N ASP A 50 2.58 -8.57 21.32
CA ASP A 50 2.48 -9.47 20.18
C ASP A 50 1.20 -9.21 19.37
N LYS A 51 1.25 -9.54 18.08
CA LYS A 51 0.11 -9.55 17.17
C LYS A 51 -0.25 -10.98 16.83
N MET A 52 -1.54 -11.28 16.93
CA MET A 52 -2.11 -12.53 16.45
C MET A 52 -2.56 -12.33 15.00
N LEU A 53 -1.93 -13.07 14.09
CA LEU A 53 -2.25 -13.13 12.68
C LEU A 53 -2.96 -14.47 12.42
N VAL A 54 -4.07 -14.41 11.68
CA VAL A 54 -4.84 -15.60 11.26
C VAL A 54 -4.93 -15.56 9.76
N ASP A 55 -4.48 -16.62 9.08
CA ASP A 55 -4.55 -16.70 7.64
C ASP A 55 -5.94 -17.16 7.15
N ALA A 56 -6.10 -17.30 5.82
CA ALA A 56 -7.37 -17.71 5.22
C ALA A 56 -7.74 -19.18 5.49
N LEU A 57 -6.77 -20.02 5.87
CA LEU A 57 -6.96 -21.44 6.19
C LEU A 57 -7.22 -21.66 7.69
N GLY A 58 -6.98 -20.63 8.51
CA GLY A 58 -7.18 -20.63 9.96
C GLY A 58 -5.90 -20.86 10.75
N ASP A 59 -4.74 -20.90 10.10
CA ASP A 59 -3.45 -21.04 10.79
C ASP A 59 -3.13 -19.75 11.55
N VAL A 60 -2.70 -19.90 12.80
CA VAL A 60 -2.47 -18.80 13.74
C VAL A 60 -0.97 -18.61 13.96
N THR A 61 -0.49 -17.40 13.72
CA THR A 61 0.88 -16.98 14.04
C THR A 61 0.83 -15.81 15.03
N ILE A 62 1.56 -15.91 16.14
CA ILE A 62 1.68 -14.84 17.14
C ILE A 62 3.10 -14.31 17.11
N THR A 63 3.28 -13.03 16.79
CA THR A 63 4.62 -12.41 16.71
C THR A 63 4.57 -10.91 17.01
N ASN A 64 5.65 -10.40 17.62
CA ASN A 64 5.92 -8.98 17.79
C ASN A 64 6.92 -8.44 16.76
N ASP A 65 7.43 -9.31 15.87
CA ASP A 65 8.36 -8.87 14.84
C ASP A 65 7.60 -8.09 13.76
N GLY A 66 7.86 -6.79 13.66
CA GLY A 66 7.23 -5.92 12.65
C GLY A 66 7.72 -6.14 11.22
N ALA A 67 8.74 -6.99 11.02
CA ALA A 67 9.22 -7.38 9.69
C ALA A 67 8.60 -8.67 9.14
N THR A 68 7.99 -9.49 10.02
CA THR A 68 7.35 -10.76 9.67
C THR A 68 5.86 -10.57 9.40
#